data_AF-A0AAV2HX86-F1
#
_entry.id   AF-A0AAV2HX86-F1
#
_cell.length_a   1.000
_cell.length_b   1.000
_cell.length_c   1.000
_cell.angle_alpha   90.00
_cell.angle_beta   90.00
_cell.angle_gamma   90.00
#
_symmetry.space_group_name_H-M   'P 1'
#
loop_
_entity.id
_entity.type
_entity.pdbx_description
1 polymer ?
#
loop_
_entity_poly.entity_id
_entity_poly.type
_entity_poly.pdbx_seq_one_letter_code
_entity_poly.pdbx_strand_id
1 'polypeptide(L)' 'MISSILPSRTWKEGEFIIFDDSFEHEVWHEGSELRLVLIVDFWHPELTEQQRRRLSSI' A
#
# COMPACT_ATOMS: atom_id res chain seq x y z
N MET A 1 -0.15 -8.85 9.36
CA MET A 1 0.44 -9.16 8.04
C MET A 1 -0.40 -8.52 6.94
N ILE A 2 0.22 -8.21 5.80
CA ILE A 2 -0.48 -7.89 4.54
C ILE A 2 -0.04 -8.89 3.47
N SER A 3 -1.00 -9.37 2.69
CA SER A 3 -0.76 -10.16 1.49
C SER A 3 -1.40 -9.46 0.31
N SER A 4 -0.69 -9.35 -0.81
CA SER A 4 -1.27 -8.98 -2.11
C SER A 4 -0.93 -10.13 -3.06
N ILE A 5 -0.18 -9.88 -4.13
CA ILE A 5 0.51 -10.92 -4.91
C ILE A 5 1.64 -11.48 -4.02
N LEU A 6 1.49 -12.72 -3.57
CA LEU A 6 2.39 -13.48 -2.67
C LEU A 6 3.90 -13.13 -2.85
N PRO A 7 4.71 -13.15 -1.77
CA PRO A 7 4.42 -13.62 -0.41
C PRO A 7 3.86 -12.55 0.53
N SER A 8 3.28 -12.99 1.65
CA SER A 8 2.84 -12.09 2.73
C SER A 8 4.02 -11.35 3.36
N ARG A 9 3.77 -10.11 3.78
CA ARG A 9 4.73 -9.22 4.43
C ARG A 9 4.23 -8.79 5.81
N THR A 10 5.16 -8.53 6.72
CA THR A 10 4.86 -8.09 8.09
C THR A 10 5.40 -6.69 8.29
N TRP A 11 4.55 -5.78 8.78
CA TRP A 11 4.97 -4.43 9.15
C TRP A 11 6.00 -4.48 10.27
N LYS A 12 7.02 -3.62 10.15
CA LYS A 12 8.00 -3.34 11.18
C LYS A 12 8.04 -1.84 11.39
N GLU A 13 8.10 -1.43 12.65
CA GLU A 13 8.16 -0.01 13.01
C GLU A 13 9.41 0.63 12.39
N GLY A 14 9.25 1.80 11.77
CA GLY A 14 10.32 2.51 11.08
C GLY A 14 10.67 1.97 9.68
N GLU A 15 10.02 0.90 9.21
CA GLU A 15 10.22 0.35 7.87
C GLU A 15 9.01 0.59 6.95
N PHE A 16 9.26 0.66 5.64
CA PHE A 16 8.22 0.79 4.63
C PHE A 16 7.93 -0.54 3.94
N ILE A 17 6.64 -0.78 3.67
CA ILE A 17 6.18 -1.78 2.71
C ILE A 17 5.56 -1.02 1.55
N ILE A 18 6.08 -1.21 0.34
CA ILE A 18 5.51 -0.66 -0.89
C ILE A 18 4.90 -1.83 -1.68
N PHE A 19 3.63 -1.67 -2.05
CA PHE A 19 2.86 -2.60 -2.87
C PHE A 19 1.83 -1.81 -3.68
N ASP A 20 1.30 -2.43 -4.73
CA ASP A 20 0.23 -1.89 -5.55
C ASP A 20 -1.11 -2.42 -5.01
N ASP A 21 -1.95 -1.52 -4.50
CA ASP A 21 -3.23 -1.83 -3.86
C ASP A 21 -4.36 -2.09 -4.88
N SER A 22 -4.11 -1.90 -6.18
CA SER A 22 -5.05 -2.27 -7.24
C SER A 22 -5.19 -3.79 -7.41
N PHE A 23 -4.21 -4.55 -6.92
CA PHE A 23 -4.29 -6.00 -6.84
C PHE A 23 -5.06 -6.44 -5.58
N GLU A 24 -5.69 -7.61 -5.67
CA GLU A 24 -6.35 -8.24 -4.52
C GLU A 24 -5.36 -8.37 -3.37
N HIS A 25 -5.77 -7.86 -2.20
CA HIS A 25 -4.95 -7.86 -1.01
C HIS A 25 -5.80 -8.05 0.24
N GLU A 26 -5.18 -8.65 1.25
CA GLU A 26 -5.80 -8.98 2.52
C GLU A 26 -4.88 -8.60 3.68
N VAL A 27 -5.51 -8.11 4.75
CA VAL A 27 -4.83 -7.63 5.95
C VAL A 27 -5.32 -8.41 7.15
N TRP A 28 -4.37 -9.05 7.84
CA TRP A 28 -4.62 -9.82 9.06
C TRP A 28 -4.00 -9.13 10.27
N HIS A 29 -4.75 -9.05 11.36
CA HIS A 29 -4.29 -8.58 12.67
C HIS A 29 -4.70 -9.58 13.76
N GLU A 30 -3.73 -10.39 14.20
CA GLU A 30 -3.93 -11.44 15.22
C GLU A 30 -3.25 -11.08 16.55
N GLY A 31 -2.86 -9.80 16.73
CA GLY A 31 -2.24 -9.29 17.95
C GLY A 31 -3.27 -8.80 18.96
N SER A 32 -2.89 -8.79 20.24
CA SER A 32 -3.71 -8.23 21.33
C SER A 32 -3.55 -6.72 21.49
N GLU A 33 -2.49 -6.14 20.91
CA GLU A 33 -2.15 -4.72 21.01
C GLU A 33 -2.59 -3.94 19.78
N LEU A 34 -2.71 -2.61 19.92
CA LEU A 34 -3.04 -1.75 18.79
C LEU A 34 -1.92 -1.76 17.73
N ARG A 35 -2.33 -1.84 16.46
CA ARG A 35 -1.43 -1.69 15.31
C ARG A 35 -1.72 -0.38 14.58
N LEU A 36 -0.80 0.56 14.63
CA LEU A 36 -0.86 1.81 13.87
C LEU A 36 0.00 1.73 12.61
N VAL A 37 -0.54 2.16 11.47
CA VAL A 37 0.16 2.22 10.17
C VAL A 37 -0.11 3.57 9.52
N LEU A 38 0.93 4.21 8.97
CA LEU A 38 0.79 5.38 8.11
C LEU A 38 0.70 4.90 6.65
N ILE A 39 -0.35 5.31 5.94
CA ILE A 39 -0.54 5.02 4.51
C ILE A 39 -0.21 6.29 3.71
N VAL A 40 0.56 6.12 2.64
CA VAL A 40 0.95 7.20 1.73
C VAL A 40 0.80 6.70 0.29
N ASP A 41 -0.08 7.32 -0.47
CA ASP A 41 -0.32 6.97 -1.88
C ASP A 41 0.58 7.78 -2.81
N PHE A 42 1.11 7.12 -3.81
CA PHE A 42 1.95 7.73 -4.85
C PHE A 42 1.32 7.51 -6.23
N TRP A 43 1.52 8.45 -7.14
CA TRP A 43 1.27 8.20 -8.55
C TRP A 43 2.15 7.04 -9.03
N HIS A 44 1.56 6.09 -9.78
CA HIS A 44 2.32 5.02 -10.41
C HIS A 44 3.50 5.61 -11.22
N PRO A 45 4.73 5.07 -11.10
CA PRO A 45 5.94 5.71 -11.63
C PRO A 45 5.90 5.91 -13.15
N GLU A 46 5.14 5.08 -13.87
CA GLU A 46 5.00 5.18 -15.32
C GLU A 46 4.03 6.28 -15.80
N LEU A 47 3.29 6.93 -14.88
CA LEU A 47 2.45 8.07 -15.25
C LEU A 47 3.29 9.31 -15.54
N THR A 48 3.17 9.81 -16.77
CA THR A 48 3.71 11.10 -17.20
C THR A 48 3.04 12.26 -16.45
N GLU A 49 3.71 13.40 -16.40
CA GLU A 49 3.11 14.62 -15.79
C GLU A 49 1.80 15.02 -16.46
N GLN A 50 1.69 14.87 -17.78
CA GLN A 50 0.47 15.21 -18.51
C GLN A 50 -0.70 14.30 -18.10
N GLN A 51 -0.46 13.01 -17.91
CA GLN A 51 -1.47 12.08 -17.40
C GLN A 51 -1.90 12.46 -15.99
N ARG A 52 -0.95 12.72 -15.07
CA ARG A 52 -1.25 13.11 -13.69
C ARG A 52 -2.12 14.36 -13.58
N ARG A 53 -1.92 15.34 -14.48
CA ARG A 53 -2.73 16.58 -14.52
C ARG A 53 -4.12 16.41 -15.13
N ARG A 54 -4.35 15.33 -15.89
CA ARG A 54 -5.61 15.08 -16.62
C ARG A 54 -6.53 14.09 -15.91
N LEU A 55 -5.98 13.17 -15.13
CA LEU A 55 -6.77 12.24 -14.35
C LEU A 55 -7.61 13.00 -13.31
N SER A 56 -8.88 12.67 -13.22
CA SER A 56 -9.77 13.16 -12.18
C SER A 56 -9.50 12.43 -10.87
N SER A 57 -9.83 13.06 -9.74
CA SER A 57 -9.88 12.36 -8.46
C SER A 57 -10.87 11.19 -8.53
N ILE A 58 -10.53 10.10 -7.85
CA ILE A 58 -11.40 8.96 -7.60
C ILE A 58 -11.99 9.13 -6.20
#